data_AF-A0A7Y7LUJ2-F1
#
_entry.id   AF-A0A7Y7LUJ2-F1
#
_cell.length_a   1.000
_cell.length_b   1.000
_cell.length_c   1.000
_cell.angle_alpha   90.00
_cell.angle_beta   90.00
_cell.angle_gamma   90.00
#
_symmetry.space_group_name_H-M   'P 1'
#
loop_
_entity.id
_entity.type
_entity.pdbx_description
1 polymer ?
#
loop_
_entity_poly.entity_id
_entity_poly.type
_entity_poly.pdbx_seq_one_letter_code
_entity_poly.pdbx_strand_id
1 'polypeptide(L)'
;MLPDLKTPLLWILGLAFVAALATAGVERTRAAGARADAATARKELADLRATNAESGRQAERAARTQEQTWRERLEGVTQNGRNQIAAARVDAERAGAAERLLRDQLASYRAAVRAATAAAGPAGGSPPAEAALDLLADLLGRSGAALGELGRFADAAHAAGTICERAADATAP
;
A
#
# COMPACT_ATOMS: atom_id res chain seq x y z
N MET A 1 38.86 -86.80 53.16
CA MET A 1 39.31 -86.15 51.91
C MET A 1 38.28 -85.10 51.55
N LEU A 2 38.51 -83.84 51.95
CA LEU A 2 37.67 -82.72 51.53
C LEU A 2 37.95 -82.49 50.03
N PRO A 3 36.94 -82.48 49.15
CA PRO A 3 37.16 -82.22 47.74
C PRO A 3 37.75 -80.82 47.56
N ASP A 4 38.73 -80.70 46.67
CA ASP A 4 39.50 -79.48 46.42
C ASP A 4 38.63 -78.40 45.73
N LEU A 5 37.84 -77.70 46.56
CA LEU A 5 36.85 -76.70 46.17
C LEU A 5 37.46 -75.49 45.42
N LYS A 6 38.79 -75.34 45.45
CA LYS A 6 39.52 -74.23 44.80
C LYS A 6 39.51 -74.33 43.28
N THR A 7 39.56 -75.53 42.72
CA THR A 7 39.54 -75.72 41.26
C THR A 7 38.23 -75.26 40.61
N PRO A 8 37.02 -75.66 41.05
CA PRO A 8 35.78 -75.13 40.47
C PRO A 8 35.58 -73.64 40.74
N LEU A 9 36.07 -73.12 41.88
CA LEU A 9 35.99 -71.69 42.20
C LEU A 9 36.82 -70.83 41.23
N LEU A 10 38.03 -71.29 40.86
CA LEU A 10 38.87 -70.60 39.88
C LEU A 10 38.27 -70.61 38.48
N TRP A 11 37.61 -71.70 38.06
CA TRP A 11 36.89 -71.75 36.80
C TRP A 11 35.70 -70.79 36.75
N ILE A 12 34.92 -70.71 37.84
CA ILE A 12 33.79 -69.77 37.96
C ILE A 12 34.30 -68.32 37.91
N LEU A 13 35.40 -68.01 38.60
CA LEU A 13 35.97 -66.66 38.64
C LEU A 13 36.55 -66.25 37.27
N GLY A 14 37.19 -67.19 36.57
CA GLY A 14 37.64 -66.98 35.19
C GLY A 14 36.48 -66.74 34.21
N LEU A 15 35.41 -67.54 34.30
CA LEU A 15 34.19 -67.35 33.50
C LEU A 15 33.52 -66.01 33.80
N ALA A 16 33.41 -65.63 35.07
CA ALA A 16 32.84 -64.34 35.49
C ALA A 16 33.67 -63.16 34.94
N PHE A 17 35.00 -63.27 34.96
CA PHE A 17 35.88 -62.24 34.40
C PHE A 17 35.73 -62.11 32.87
N VAL A 18 35.66 -63.23 32.16
CA VAL A 18 35.41 -63.22 30.70
C VAL A 18 34.04 -62.64 30.38
N ALA A 19 33.00 -62.98 31.15
CA ALA A 19 31.66 -62.41 30.99
C ALA A 19 31.63 -60.89 31.28
N ALA A 20 32.37 -60.42 32.29
CA ALA A 20 32.51 -59.00 32.61
C ALA A 20 33.23 -58.22 31.49
N LEU A 21 34.28 -58.79 30.90
CA LEU A 21 34.96 -58.17 29.76
C LEU A 21 34.10 -58.14 28.49
N ALA A 22 33.34 -59.22 28.24
CA ALA A 22 32.44 -59.29 27.10
C ALA A 22 31.30 -58.24 27.21
N THR A 23 30.69 -58.11 28.39
CA THR A 23 29.65 -57.10 28.64
C THR A 23 30.19 -55.68 28.56
N ALA A 24 31.36 -55.39 29.15
CA ALA A 24 32.01 -54.09 29.04
C ALA A 24 32.36 -53.73 27.57
N GLY A 25 32.78 -54.72 26.76
CA GLY A 25 33.00 -54.54 25.33
C GLY A 25 31.72 -54.18 24.56
N VAL A 26 30.62 -54.88 24.85
CA VAL A 26 29.30 -54.62 24.24
C VAL A 26 28.73 -53.26 24.65
N GLU A 27 28.86 -52.87 25.91
CA GLU A 27 28.42 -51.55 26.38
C GLU A 27 29.21 -50.42 25.73
N ARG A 28 30.53 -50.60 25.56
CA ARG A 28 31.39 -49.61 24.91
C ARG A 28 31.05 -49.42 23.44
N THR A 29 30.75 -50.49 22.70
CA THR A 29 30.33 -50.39 21.29
C THR A 29 28.94 -49.76 21.15
N ARG A 30 28.00 -50.10 22.04
CA ARG A 30 26.68 -49.44 22.10
C ARG A 30 26.80 -47.95 22.42
N ALA A 31 27.63 -47.58 23.39
CA ALA A 31 27.86 -46.18 23.75
C ALA A 31 28.56 -45.39 22.62
N ALA A 32 29.49 -46.03 21.88
CA ALA A 32 30.10 -45.44 20.71
C ALA A 32 29.10 -45.23 19.56
N GLY A 33 28.25 -46.24 19.29
CA GLY A 33 27.14 -46.15 18.32
C GLY A 33 26.16 -45.03 18.68
N ALA A 34 25.69 -44.99 19.92
CA ALA A 34 24.77 -43.94 20.39
C ALA A 34 25.35 -42.53 20.26
N ARG A 35 26.67 -42.35 20.46
CA ARG A 35 27.35 -41.06 20.24
C ARG A 35 27.46 -40.70 18.76
N ALA A 36 27.74 -41.69 17.90
CA ALA A 36 27.77 -41.48 16.46
C ALA A 36 26.38 -41.11 15.91
N ASP A 37 25.33 -41.82 16.35
CA ASP A 37 23.94 -41.53 15.98
C ASP A 37 23.53 -40.13 16.47
N ALA A 38 23.88 -39.77 17.71
CA ALA A 38 23.64 -38.43 18.24
C ALA A 38 24.40 -37.34 17.47
N ALA A 39 25.63 -37.62 17.00
CA ALA A 39 26.39 -36.69 16.18
C ALA A 39 25.77 -36.50 14.80
N THR A 40 25.32 -37.58 14.16
CA THR A 40 24.61 -37.56 12.87
C THR A 40 23.29 -36.81 13.00
N ALA A 41 22.48 -37.11 14.01
CA ALA A 41 21.21 -36.42 14.25
C ALA A 41 21.39 -34.91 14.49
N ARG A 42 22.45 -34.51 15.22
CA ARG A 42 22.78 -33.08 15.40
C ARG A 42 23.18 -32.41 14.08
N LYS A 43 23.94 -33.11 13.24
CA LYS A 43 24.35 -32.61 11.92
C LYS A 43 23.14 -32.43 11.01
N GLU A 44 22.29 -33.45 10.89
CA GLU A 44 21.06 -33.38 10.10
C GLU A 44 20.16 -32.23 10.58
N LEU A 45 19.99 -32.07 11.89
CA LEU A 45 19.20 -30.99 12.47
C LEU A 45 19.83 -29.61 12.22
N ALA A 46 21.15 -29.50 12.19
CA ALA A 46 21.86 -28.27 11.80
C ALA A 46 21.66 -27.97 10.31
N ASP A 47 21.78 -28.97 9.44
CA ASP A 47 21.58 -28.84 7.98
C ASP A 47 20.13 -28.46 7.64
N LEU A 48 19.16 -29.07 8.33
CA LEU A 48 17.73 -28.71 8.21
C LEU A 48 17.47 -27.28 8.66
N ARG A 49 18.04 -26.85 9.79
CA ARG A 49 17.92 -25.46 10.27
C ARG A 49 18.57 -24.48 9.30
N ALA A 50 19.73 -24.81 8.75
CA ALA A 50 20.42 -23.99 7.76
C ALA A 50 19.58 -23.84 6.48
N THR A 51 19.02 -24.94 5.99
CA THR A 51 18.15 -24.95 4.81
C THR A 51 16.87 -24.14 5.04
N ASN A 52 16.21 -24.33 6.19
CA ASN A 52 15.03 -23.56 6.56
C ASN A 52 15.33 -22.06 6.75
N ALA A 53 16.50 -21.72 7.28
CA ALA A 53 16.91 -20.33 7.42
C ALA A 53 17.20 -19.69 6.05
N GLU A 54 17.78 -20.45 5.10
CA GLU A 54 18.03 -19.96 3.74
C GLU A 54 16.72 -19.79 2.95
N SER A 55 15.79 -20.75 3.01
CA SER A 55 14.48 -20.59 2.38
C SER A 55 13.69 -19.43 2.99
N GLY A 56 13.75 -19.24 4.30
CA GLY A 56 13.18 -18.07 4.98
C GLY A 56 13.76 -16.75 4.47
N ARG A 57 15.09 -16.65 4.35
CA ARG A 57 15.76 -15.46 3.78
C ARG A 57 15.33 -15.18 2.35
N GLN A 58 15.17 -16.22 1.52
CA GLN A 58 14.73 -16.06 0.14
C GLN A 58 13.29 -15.57 0.05
N ALA A 59 12.39 -16.13 0.87
CA ALA A 59 11.00 -15.67 0.96
C ALA A 59 10.91 -14.22 1.44
N GLU A 60 11.68 -13.83 2.46
CA GLU A 60 11.74 -12.44 2.93
C GLU A 60 12.25 -11.48 1.85
N ARG A 61 13.30 -11.87 1.09
CA ARG A 61 13.81 -11.06 -0.01
C ARG A 61 12.76 -10.89 -1.11
N ALA A 62 12.08 -11.96 -1.50
CA ALA A 62 11.02 -11.92 -2.50
C ALA A 62 9.88 -10.97 -2.06
N ALA A 63 9.43 -11.09 -0.80
CA ALA A 63 8.41 -10.22 -0.23
C ALA A 63 8.85 -8.75 -0.20
N ARG A 64 10.09 -8.47 0.22
CA ARG A 64 10.63 -7.10 0.23
C ARG A 64 10.74 -6.50 -1.16
N THR A 65 11.17 -7.26 -2.16
CA THR A 65 11.23 -6.79 -3.55
C THR A 65 9.84 -6.46 -4.08
N GLN A 66 8.84 -7.29 -3.77
CA GLN A 66 7.45 -7.02 -4.14
C GLN A 66 6.92 -5.75 -3.45
N GLU A 67 7.15 -5.61 -2.14
CA GLU A 67 6.78 -4.40 -1.40
C GLU A 67 7.46 -3.15 -1.96
N GLN A 68 8.74 -3.21 -2.30
CA GLN A 68 9.47 -2.09 -2.92
C GLN A 68 8.85 -1.71 -4.25
N THR A 69 8.53 -2.70 -5.08
CA THR A 69 7.86 -2.49 -6.37
C THR A 69 6.51 -1.81 -6.20
N TRP A 70 5.68 -2.26 -5.25
CA TRP A 70 4.39 -1.62 -4.96
C TRP A 70 4.56 -0.20 -4.42
N ARG A 71 5.54 0.04 -3.55
CA ARG A 71 5.83 1.39 -3.02
C ARG A 71 6.25 2.35 -4.13
N GLU A 72 7.13 1.93 -5.03
CA GLU A 72 7.57 2.75 -6.16
C GLU A 72 6.41 3.10 -7.10
N ARG A 73 5.56 2.11 -7.43
CA ARG A 73 4.35 2.35 -8.23
C ARG A 73 3.38 3.30 -7.54
N LEU A 74 3.13 3.09 -6.24
CA LEU A 74 2.20 3.93 -5.47
C LEU A 74 2.70 5.37 -5.30
N GLU A 75 4.01 5.57 -5.12
CA GLU A 75 4.61 6.91 -5.12
C GLU A 75 4.42 7.58 -6.47
N GLY A 76 4.61 6.83 -7.58
CA GLY A 76 4.34 7.33 -8.93
C GLY A 76 2.88 7.75 -9.12
N VAL A 77 1.92 6.94 -8.66
CA VAL A 77 0.49 7.27 -8.69
C VAL A 77 0.20 8.52 -7.86
N THR A 78 0.77 8.59 -6.65
CA THR A 78 0.56 9.72 -5.74
C THR A 78 1.12 11.01 -6.33
N GLN A 79 2.33 10.98 -6.88
CA GLN A 79 2.96 12.14 -7.50
C GLN A 79 2.18 12.60 -8.74
N ASN A 80 1.75 11.68 -9.58
CA ASN A 80 0.92 11.99 -10.74
C ASN A 80 -0.43 12.60 -10.31
N GLY A 81 -1.07 12.03 -9.28
CA GLY A 81 -2.29 12.56 -8.69
C GLY A 81 -2.13 13.99 -8.16
N ARG A 82 -1.03 14.27 -7.43
CA ARG A 82 -0.70 15.63 -6.97
C ARG A 82 -0.56 16.62 -8.12
N ASN A 83 0.11 16.22 -9.20
CA ASN A 83 0.29 17.06 -10.39
C ASN A 83 -1.05 17.35 -11.08
N GLN A 84 -1.92 16.34 -11.23
CA GLN A 84 -3.26 16.51 -11.82
C GLN A 84 -4.13 17.43 -10.97
N ILE A 85 -4.14 17.26 -9.64
CA ILE A 85 -4.87 18.15 -8.72
C ILE A 85 -4.36 19.58 -8.81
N ALA A 86 -3.03 19.77 -8.89
CA ALA A 86 -2.45 21.10 -9.03
C ALA A 86 -2.87 21.77 -10.36
N ALA A 87 -2.84 21.03 -11.47
CA ALA A 87 -3.29 21.52 -12.77
C ALA A 87 -4.78 21.90 -12.73
N ALA A 88 -5.64 21.03 -12.19
CA ALA A 88 -7.08 21.30 -12.05
C ALA A 88 -7.37 22.56 -11.22
N ARG A 89 -6.60 22.79 -10.14
CA ARG A 89 -6.72 24.03 -9.34
C ARG A 89 -6.36 25.27 -10.14
N VAL A 90 -5.27 25.23 -10.90
CA VAL A 90 -4.87 26.35 -11.77
C VAL A 90 -5.93 26.63 -12.83
N ASP A 91 -6.50 25.59 -13.43
CA ASP A 91 -7.55 25.74 -14.44
C ASP A 91 -8.86 26.28 -13.83
N ALA A 92 -9.23 25.83 -12.62
CA ALA A 92 -10.37 26.39 -11.87
C ALA A 92 -10.16 27.87 -11.52
N GLU A 93 -8.94 28.27 -11.13
CA GLU A 93 -8.60 29.68 -10.88
C GLU A 93 -8.71 30.53 -12.15
N ARG A 94 -8.23 30.03 -13.29
CA ARG A 94 -8.35 30.69 -14.59
C ARG A 94 -9.81 30.83 -15.02
N ALA A 95 -10.61 29.78 -14.87
CA ALA A 95 -12.04 29.80 -15.15
C ALA A 95 -12.77 30.83 -14.26
N GLY A 96 -12.46 30.85 -12.96
CA GLY A 96 -13.01 31.83 -12.03
C GLY A 96 -12.59 33.29 -12.34
N ALA A 97 -11.36 33.50 -12.83
CA ALA A 97 -10.92 34.81 -13.28
C ALA A 97 -11.68 35.27 -14.55
N ALA A 98 -11.87 34.37 -15.52
CA ALA A 98 -12.66 34.65 -16.71
C ALA A 98 -14.12 34.95 -16.39
N GLU A 99 -14.72 34.23 -15.44
CA GLU A 99 -16.08 34.49 -14.97
C GLU A 99 -16.22 35.89 -14.34
N ARG A 100 -15.27 36.28 -13.47
CA ARG A 100 -15.28 37.63 -12.88
C ARG A 100 -15.18 38.71 -13.94
N LEU A 101 -14.28 38.55 -14.91
CA LEU A 101 -14.15 39.47 -16.04
C LEU A 101 -15.45 39.61 -16.83
N LEU A 102 -16.12 38.49 -17.13
CA LEU A 102 -17.42 38.48 -17.81
C LEU A 102 -18.49 39.21 -16.99
N ARG A 103 -18.52 39.03 -15.67
CA ARG A 103 -19.45 39.74 -14.78
C ARG A 103 -19.21 41.25 -14.78
N ASP A 104 -17.94 41.68 -14.75
CA ASP A 104 -17.58 43.10 -14.80
C ASP A 104 -17.94 43.74 -16.16
N GLN A 105 -17.71 43.01 -17.26
CA GLN A 105 -18.14 43.44 -18.60
C GLN A 105 -19.66 43.54 -18.70
N LEU A 106 -20.39 42.58 -18.14
CA LEU A 106 -21.85 42.60 -18.12
C LEU A 106 -22.40 43.74 -17.26
N ALA A 107 -21.77 44.03 -16.12
CA ALA A 107 -22.13 45.15 -15.27
C ALA A 107 -21.90 46.51 -15.97
N SER A 108 -20.77 46.68 -16.64
CA SER A 108 -20.48 47.91 -17.40
C SER A 108 -21.42 48.08 -18.59
N TYR A 109 -21.75 46.99 -19.31
CA TYR A 109 -22.74 47.00 -20.37
C TYR A 109 -24.13 47.40 -19.86
N ARG A 110 -24.59 46.84 -18.74
CA ARG A 110 -25.86 47.21 -18.09
C ARG A 110 -25.89 48.69 -17.72
N ALA A 111 -24.79 49.23 -17.17
CA ALA A 111 -24.69 50.64 -16.84
C ALA A 111 -24.77 51.54 -18.10
N ALA A 112 -24.09 51.15 -19.19
CA ALA A 112 -24.14 51.88 -20.45
C ALA A 112 -25.55 51.89 -21.07
N VAL A 113 -26.25 50.75 -21.04
CA VAL A 113 -27.65 50.65 -21.52
C VAL A 113 -28.55 51.59 -20.72
N ARG A 114 -28.47 51.57 -19.38
CA ARG A 114 -29.27 52.47 -18.51
C ARG A 114 -28.98 53.95 -18.75
N ALA A 115 -27.73 54.31 -19.00
CA ALA A 115 -27.37 55.69 -19.30
C ALA A 115 -27.97 56.15 -20.65
N ALA A 116 -27.96 55.26 -21.66
CA ALA A 116 -28.51 55.55 -22.99
C ALA A 116 -30.05 55.65 -22.97
N THR A 117 -30.74 54.77 -22.25
CA THR A 117 -32.20 54.80 -22.12
C THR A 117 -32.69 55.99 -21.30
N ALA A 118 -31.98 56.38 -20.23
CA ALA A 118 -32.30 57.58 -19.46
C ALA A 118 -32.21 58.87 -20.31
N ALA A 119 -31.32 58.92 -21.31
CA ALA A 119 -31.16 60.05 -22.21
C ALA A 119 -32.25 60.16 -23.30
N ALA A 120 -32.99 59.06 -23.60
CA ALA A 120 -33.89 58.98 -24.75
C ALA A 120 -35.31 59.57 -24.50
N GLY A 121 -35.67 59.92 -23.26
CA GLY A 121 -37.01 60.39 -22.90
C GLY A 121 -38.08 59.27 -22.96
N PRO A 122 -39.22 59.40 -22.25
CA PRO A 122 -40.18 58.31 -22.12
C PRO A 122 -40.95 58.08 -23.43
N ALA A 123 -40.62 57.01 -24.17
CA ALA A 123 -41.47 56.47 -25.22
C ALA A 123 -42.54 55.56 -24.59
N GLY A 124 -43.81 55.97 -24.66
CA GLY A 124 -44.92 55.21 -24.10
C GLY A 124 -45.13 53.87 -24.81
N GLY A 125 -45.24 52.78 -24.05
CA GLY A 125 -45.95 51.57 -24.49
C GLY A 125 -45.23 50.22 -24.43
N SER A 126 -43.96 50.11 -24.01
CA SER A 126 -43.27 48.81 -23.87
C SER A 126 -42.63 48.63 -22.50
N PRO A 127 -42.61 47.40 -21.92
CA PRO A 127 -41.88 47.12 -20.69
C PRO A 127 -40.38 47.44 -20.87
N PRO A 128 -39.70 47.96 -19.84
CA PRO A 128 -38.33 48.43 -19.98
C PRO A 128 -37.38 47.27 -20.30
N ALA A 129 -36.66 47.37 -21.41
CA ALA A 129 -35.65 46.39 -21.84
C ALA A 129 -34.57 46.12 -20.76
N GLU A 130 -34.35 47.09 -19.86
CA GLU A 130 -33.46 46.99 -18.71
C GLU A 130 -33.86 45.88 -17.73
N ALA A 131 -35.16 45.67 -17.48
CA ALA A 131 -35.62 44.66 -16.53
C ALA A 131 -35.34 43.23 -17.03
N ALA A 132 -35.45 43.01 -18.35
CA ALA A 132 -35.10 41.74 -18.98
C ALA A 132 -33.58 41.48 -18.93
N LEU A 133 -32.77 42.52 -19.17
CA LEU A 133 -31.31 42.44 -19.07
C LEU A 133 -30.84 42.16 -17.64
N ASP A 134 -31.49 42.77 -16.65
CA ASP A 134 -31.22 42.58 -15.23
C ASP A 134 -31.52 41.15 -14.77
N LEU A 135 -32.66 40.60 -15.22
CA LEU A 135 -33.04 39.21 -14.96
C LEU A 135 -32.04 38.21 -15.57
N LEU A 136 -31.65 38.41 -16.83
CA LEU A 136 -30.67 37.55 -17.50
C LEU A 136 -29.32 37.57 -16.80
N ALA A 137 -28.86 38.75 -16.37
CA ALA A 137 -27.61 38.89 -15.66
C ALA A 137 -27.63 38.24 -14.27
N ASP A 138 -28.75 38.33 -13.55
CA ASP A 138 -28.92 37.63 -12.28
C ASP A 138 -28.99 36.11 -12.46
N LEU A 139 -29.70 35.62 -13.49
CA LEU A 139 -29.71 34.21 -13.87
C LEU A 139 -28.29 33.72 -14.16
N LEU A 140 -27.55 34.41 -15.04
CA LEU A 140 -26.17 34.04 -15.38
C LEU A 140 -25.26 34.04 -14.14
N GLY A 141 -25.43 35.01 -13.23
CA GLY A 141 -24.68 35.07 -11.99
C GLY A 141 -24.96 33.87 -11.07
N ARG A 142 -26.23 33.52 -10.88
CA ARG A 142 -26.64 32.36 -10.06
C ARG A 142 -26.23 31.04 -10.70
N SER A 143 -26.40 30.90 -12.02
CA SER A 143 -25.99 29.68 -12.74
C SER A 143 -24.48 29.51 -12.74
N GLY A 144 -23.71 30.59 -12.94
CA GLY A 144 -22.25 30.57 -12.89
C GLY A 144 -21.74 30.15 -11.52
N ALA A 145 -22.29 30.72 -10.45
CA ALA A 145 -21.94 30.34 -9.08
C ALA A 145 -22.24 28.85 -8.78
N ALA A 146 -23.43 28.37 -9.18
CA ALA A 146 -23.82 26.98 -8.99
C ALA A 146 -22.93 26.01 -9.79
N LEU A 147 -22.61 26.36 -11.04
CA LEU A 147 -21.69 25.57 -11.88
C LEU A 147 -20.26 25.57 -11.31
N GLY A 148 -19.81 26.67 -10.71
CA GLY A 148 -18.51 26.75 -10.05
C GLY A 148 -18.39 25.85 -8.82
N GLU A 149 -19.44 25.79 -7.99
CA GLU A 149 -19.51 24.83 -6.87
C GLU A 149 -19.52 23.38 -7.37
N LEU A 150 -20.36 23.09 -8.37
CA LEU A 150 -20.48 21.74 -8.94
C LEU A 150 -19.18 21.28 -9.60
N GLY A 151 -18.50 22.16 -10.34
CA GLY A 151 -17.22 21.89 -10.97
C GLY A 151 -16.15 21.54 -9.93
N ARG A 152 -16.03 22.33 -8.86
CA ARG A 152 -15.08 22.03 -7.76
C ARG A 152 -15.33 20.68 -7.11
N PHE A 153 -16.60 20.34 -6.87
CA PHE A 153 -16.96 19.03 -6.34
C PHE A 153 -16.61 17.91 -7.31
N ALA A 154 -16.98 18.06 -8.60
CA ALA A 154 -16.72 17.08 -9.64
C ALA A 154 -15.22 16.82 -9.83
N ASP A 155 -14.40 17.88 -9.87
CA ASP A 155 -12.94 17.78 -9.99
C ASP A 155 -12.33 17.05 -8.80
N ALA A 156 -12.78 17.35 -7.58
CA ALA A 156 -12.31 16.68 -6.37
C ALA A 156 -12.69 15.20 -6.35
N ALA A 157 -13.94 14.87 -6.69
CA ALA A 157 -14.42 13.49 -6.75
C ALA A 157 -13.70 12.70 -7.85
N HIS A 158 -13.51 13.30 -9.02
CA HIS A 158 -12.80 12.67 -10.13
C HIS A 158 -11.32 12.42 -9.80
N ALA A 159 -10.64 13.41 -9.21
CA ALA A 159 -9.26 13.25 -8.77
C ALA A 159 -9.12 12.14 -7.71
N ALA A 160 -10.03 12.09 -6.73
CA ALA A 160 -10.03 11.04 -5.72
C ALA A 160 -10.28 9.65 -6.36
N GLY A 161 -11.29 9.54 -7.22
CA GLY A 161 -11.63 8.28 -7.89
C GLY A 161 -10.49 7.74 -8.75
N THR A 162 -9.92 8.58 -9.61
CA THR A 162 -8.79 8.19 -10.49
C THR A 162 -7.54 7.80 -9.71
N ILE A 163 -7.24 8.46 -8.58
CA ILE A 163 -6.12 8.08 -7.72
C ILE A 163 -6.41 6.73 -7.06
N CYS A 164 -7.63 6.50 -6.57
CA CYS A 164 -8.03 5.23 -5.96
C CYS A 164 -7.94 4.06 -6.94
N GLU A 165 -8.47 4.22 -8.16
CA GLU A 165 -8.39 3.20 -9.21
C GLU A 165 -6.93 2.85 -9.54
N ARG A 166 -6.10 3.87 -9.78
CA ARG A 166 -4.67 3.66 -10.10
C ARG A 166 -3.89 3.08 -8.92
N ALA A 167 -4.24 3.44 -7.69
CA ALA A 167 -3.60 2.88 -6.50
C ALA A 167 -3.95 1.39 -6.33
N ALA A 168 -5.19 1.00 -6.62
CA ALA A 168 -5.59 -0.40 -6.65
C ALA A 168 -4.79 -1.16 -7.72
N ASP A 169 -4.73 -0.64 -8.94
CA ASP A 169 -3.96 -1.23 -10.05
C ASP A 169 -2.46 -1.34 -9.73
N ALA A 170 -1.89 -0.37 -9.02
CA ALA A 170 -0.48 -0.38 -8.63
C ALA A 170 -0.10 -1.52 -7.67
N THR A 171 -1.08 -2.01 -6.90
CA THR A 171 -0.92 -3.10 -5.92
C THR A 171 -1.45 -4.44 -6.41
N ALA A 172 -2.01 -4.50 -7.63
CA ALA A 172 -2.43 -5.75 -8.24
C ALA A 172 -1.21 -6.67 -8.48
N PRO A 173 -1.39 -8.00 -8.30
CA PRO A 173 -0.33 -8.99 -8.51
C PRO A 173 0.11 -9.11 -9.97
#